data_AF-A0A0V0HSN1-F1
#
_entry.id   AF-A0A0V0HSN1-F1
#
_cell.length_a   1.000
_cell.length_b   1.000
_cell.length_c   1.000
_cell.angle_alpha   90.00
_cell.angle_beta   90.00
_cell.angle_gamma   90.00
#
_symmetry.space_group_name_H-M   'P 1'
#
loop_
_entity.id
_entity.type
_entity.pdbx_description
1 polymer ?
#
loop_
_entity_poly.entity_id
_entity_poly.type
_entity_poly.pdbx_seq_one_letter_code
_entity_poly.pdbx_strand_id
1 'polypeptide(L)'
;MQATAEIQAAGSPRRSQKHQMLKDKQVKDLIVDKRRLVEVPYTATLADTINTLMANKVVAVPVAAPPGHWIGAGGSMILEADKQTGAVRKHYIGMVTMLDILAHIAGNGCGDDDDDAHLTKKMMVPISSIIGHCLESLSLWTLSPNTSIVDCMEIFSKGIHRAMVPVNGRSENVVGVELTESASCYRMLTQMDLLRFLNDQQELKAIMSHKVSDKQLQAITDTVFGVTNKAKVIDVIKCMRTASLNAVPIVESSNEITEDHTQLVNGKKRKIVGTFSATDLRGCPVSKMQPLLNLEVLDFLKMLSNTGMRSSWREQVTCHPESSLGEVVEKVVSDNVHRVWVVDEQGLLEGSCIPK
;
A
#
# COMPACT_ATOMS: atom_id res chain seq x y z
N MET A 1 -20.72 31.41 67.90
CA MET A 1 -21.34 31.77 66.60
C MET A 1 -20.28 31.66 65.53
N GLN A 2 -20.54 30.83 64.53
CA GLN A 2 -19.63 30.41 63.46
C GLN A 2 -19.20 31.58 62.58
N ALA A 3 -17.90 31.64 62.28
CA ALA A 3 -17.37 32.31 61.10
C ALA A 3 -16.63 31.25 60.28
N THR A 4 -17.27 30.79 59.21
CA THR A 4 -16.72 29.90 58.19
C THR A 4 -15.72 30.67 57.34
N ALA A 5 -14.44 30.27 57.40
CA ALA A 5 -13.42 30.71 56.47
C ALA A 5 -13.39 29.77 55.26
N GLU A 6 -13.71 30.31 54.09
CA GLU A 6 -13.55 29.66 52.79
C GLU A 6 -12.06 29.48 52.47
N ILE A 7 -11.62 28.24 52.32
CA ILE A 7 -10.32 27.92 51.73
C ILE A 7 -10.52 27.78 50.23
N GLN A 8 -10.07 28.79 49.48
CA GLN A 8 -9.86 28.70 48.04
C GLN A 8 -8.78 27.65 47.76
N ALA A 9 -9.18 26.46 47.30
CA ALA A 9 -8.28 25.53 46.65
C ALA A 9 -8.09 25.96 45.19
N ALA A 10 -6.97 26.63 44.91
CA ALA A 10 -6.48 26.88 43.56
C ALA A 10 -6.17 25.54 42.88
N GLY A 11 -7.13 25.03 42.11
CA GLY A 11 -6.94 23.88 41.23
C GLY A 11 -6.01 24.24 40.08
N SER A 12 -4.82 23.61 40.03
CA SER A 12 -3.86 23.76 38.95
C SER A 12 -4.46 23.27 37.60
N PRO A 13 -4.45 24.08 36.51
CA PRO A 13 -5.04 23.70 35.23
C PRO A 13 -4.11 22.87 34.31
N ARG A 14 -3.06 22.22 34.84
CA ARG A 14 -1.98 21.63 34.02
C ARG A 14 -2.00 20.11 33.80
N ARG A 15 -3.07 19.39 34.18
CA ARG A 15 -3.10 17.91 34.09
C ARG A 15 -4.20 17.29 33.23
N SER A 16 -5.08 18.07 32.59
CA SER A 16 -6.27 17.54 31.89
C SER A 16 -6.17 17.46 30.35
N GLN A 17 -4.99 17.62 29.74
CA GLN A 17 -4.88 17.79 28.28
C GLN A 17 -4.25 16.63 27.48
N LYS A 18 -4.10 15.41 28.01
CA LYS A 18 -3.30 14.35 27.34
C LYS A 18 -3.93 12.96 27.15
N HIS A 19 -5.25 12.81 27.16
CA HIS A 19 -5.89 11.59 26.66
C HIS A 19 -7.11 11.98 25.84
N GLN A 20 -6.90 12.24 24.55
CA GLN A 20 -8.01 12.32 23.62
C GLN A 20 -8.23 10.93 23.08
N MET A 21 -9.34 10.31 23.48
CA MET A 21 -9.62 8.91 23.17
C MET A 21 -9.60 8.70 21.66
N LEU A 22 -9.12 7.54 21.19
CA LEU A 22 -9.13 7.15 19.78
C LEU A 22 -10.51 7.37 19.10
N LYS A 23 -11.60 7.29 19.87
CA LYS A 23 -12.98 7.54 19.43
C LYS A 23 -13.25 8.98 18.98
N ASP A 24 -12.50 9.94 19.53
CA ASP A 24 -12.66 11.36 19.20
C ASP A 24 -11.79 11.78 18.00
N LYS A 25 -10.89 10.89 17.55
CA LYS A 25 -10.00 11.13 16.42
C LYS A 25 -10.73 10.87 15.10
N GLN A 26 -10.44 11.72 14.12
CA GLN A 26 -11.08 11.68 12.80
C GLN A 26 -10.04 11.62 11.68
N VAL A 27 -10.47 11.20 10.50
CA VAL A 27 -9.62 11.10 9.30
C VAL A 27 -8.90 12.41 8.98
N LYS A 28 -9.52 13.57 9.23
CA LYS A 28 -8.87 14.89 9.04
C LYS A 28 -7.57 15.03 9.82
N ASP A 29 -7.45 14.37 10.98
CA ASP A 29 -6.25 14.41 11.83
C ASP A 29 -5.06 13.68 11.18
N LEU A 30 -5.32 12.72 10.27
CA LEU A 30 -4.29 11.93 9.57
C LEU A 30 -3.80 12.59 8.27
N ILE A 31 -4.49 13.64 7.81
CA ILE A 31 -4.21 14.27 6.51
C ILE A 31 -3.68 15.71 6.63
N VAL A 32 -3.55 16.26 7.84
CA VAL A 32 -3.12 17.65 8.09
C VAL A 32 -1.79 17.95 7.41
N ASP A 33 -0.77 17.14 7.68
CA ASP A 33 0.59 17.35 7.18
C ASP A 33 0.87 16.62 5.86
N LYS A 34 -0.19 16.13 5.20
CA LYS A 34 0.00 15.39 3.96
C LYS A 34 0.26 16.29 2.78
N ARG A 35 1.28 15.90 2.02
CA ARG A 35 1.60 16.47 0.71
C ARG A 35 0.39 16.48 -0.22
N ARG A 36 0.45 17.36 -1.21
CA ARG A 36 -0.51 17.39 -2.32
C ARG A 36 -0.60 16.03 -3.00
N LEU A 37 -1.82 15.68 -3.43
CA LEU A 37 -2.07 14.50 -4.25
C LEU A 37 -1.22 14.55 -5.52
N VAL A 38 -0.51 13.46 -5.77
CA VAL A 38 0.23 13.21 -7.01
C VAL A 38 -0.71 12.41 -7.90
N GLU A 39 -0.94 12.87 -9.11
CA GLU A 39 -1.91 12.31 -10.07
C GLU A 39 -1.32 12.39 -11.48
N VAL A 40 -1.89 11.64 -12.41
CA VAL A 40 -1.50 11.68 -13.83
C VAL A 40 -2.74 11.87 -14.71
N PRO A 41 -2.62 12.56 -15.86
CA PRO A 41 -3.71 12.62 -16.82
C PRO A 41 -3.93 11.25 -17.49
N TYR A 42 -5.17 10.96 -17.88
CA TYR A 42 -5.54 9.70 -18.54
C TYR A 42 -4.78 9.41 -19.85
N THR A 43 -4.27 10.45 -20.49
CA THR A 43 -3.45 10.38 -21.71
C THR A 43 -1.95 10.21 -21.43
N ALA A 44 -1.50 10.29 -20.17
CA ALA A 44 -0.10 10.05 -19.82
C ALA A 44 0.32 8.66 -20.30
N THR A 45 1.54 8.54 -20.81
CA THR A 45 2.08 7.23 -21.17
C THR A 45 2.41 6.43 -19.92
N LEU A 46 2.58 5.11 -20.07
CA LEU A 46 3.10 4.26 -19.01
C LEU A 46 4.48 4.75 -18.52
N ALA A 47 5.36 5.15 -19.44
CA ALA A 47 6.67 5.73 -19.09
C ALA A 47 6.55 7.00 -18.25
N ASP A 48 5.69 7.95 -18.65
CA ASP A 48 5.45 9.19 -17.89
C ASP A 48 4.93 8.89 -16.48
N THR A 49 4.08 7.87 -16.38
CA THR A 49 3.51 7.43 -15.09
C THR A 49 4.59 6.85 -14.19
N ILE A 50 5.43 5.93 -14.69
CA ILE A 50 6.56 5.36 -13.93
C ILE A 50 7.50 6.48 -13.46
N ASN A 51 7.85 7.42 -14.34
CA ASN A 51 8.67 8.58 -13.99
C ASN A 51 8.03 9.44 -12.90
N THR A 52 6.72 9.65 -12.96
CA THR A 52 5.96 10.37 -11.92
C THR A 52 5.99 9.64 -10.58
N LEU A 53 5.83 8.30 -10.58
CA LEU A 53 5.93 7.47 -9.38
C LEU A 53 7.32 7.54 -8.73
N MET A 54 8.37 7.50 -9.56
CA MET A 54 9.76 7.64 -9.13
C MET A 54 10.03 9.01 -8.53
N ALA A 55 9.78 10.08 -9.29
CA ALA A 55 10.10 11.45 -8.91
C ALA A 55 9.40 11.88 -7.62
N ASN A 56 8.14 11.46 -7.45
CA ASN A 56 7.36 11.80 -6.28
C ASN A 56 7.48 10.79 -5.15
N LYS A 57 8.24 9.71 -5.30
CA LYS A 57 8.33 8.63 -4.32
C LYS A 57 6.94 8.12 -3.85
N VAL A 58 6.08 7.78 -4.79
CA VAL A 58 4.75 7.17 -4.55
C VAL A 58 4.66 5.79 -5.23
N VAL A 59 3.77 4.93 -4.75
CA VAL A 59 3.60 3.54 -5.22
C VAL A 59 2.30 3.33 -6.02
N ALA A 60 1.47 4.36 -6.08
CA ALA A 60 0.27 4.42 -6.89
C ALA A 60 -0.12 5.88 -7.14
N VAL A 61 -0.84 6.12 -8.23
CA VAL A 61 -1.38 7.43 -8.60
C VAL A 61 -2.83 7.30 -9.07
N PRO A 62 -3.75 8.18 -8.65
CA PRO A 62 -5.03 8.34 -9.31
C PRO A 62 -4.85 8.93 -10.70
N VAL A 63 -5.73 8.52 -11.61
CA VAL A 63 -5.77 8.96 -13.00
C VAL A 63 -6.92 9.95 -13.17
N ALA A 64 -6.62 11.12 -13.73
CA ALA A 64 -7.59 12.19 -13.95
C ALA A 64 -7.95 12.35 -15.43
N ALA A 65 -9.24 12.56 -15.71
CA ALA A 65 -9.78 12.80 -17.03
C ALA A 65 -10.70 14.04 -17.05
N PRO A 66 -11.00 14.61 -18.23
CA PRO A 66 -12.02 15.64 -18.37
C PRO A 66 -13.39 15.17 -17.85
N PRO A 67 -14.18 16.07 -17.24
CA PRO A 67 -15.50 15.71 -16.72
C PRO A 67 -16.44 15.18 -17.81
N GLY A 68 -17.32 14.25 -17.47
CA GLY A 68 -18.39 13.77 -18.35
C GLY A 68 -17.96 12.86 -19.51
N HIS A 69 -16.67 12.55 -19.64
CA HIS A 69 -16.15 11.70 -20.71
C HIS A 69 -15.98 10.22 -20.29
N TRP A 70 -15.98 9.95 -18.98
CA TRP A 70 -15.68 8.64 -18.42
C TRP A 70 -16.55 8.39 -17.19
N ILE A 71 -16.92 7.13 -16.97
CA ILE A 71 -17.38 6.63 -15.67
C ILE A 71 -16.17 5.93 -15.08
N GLY A 72 -15.71 6.34 -13.89
CA GLY A 72 -14.49 5.82 -13.30
C GLY A 72 -14.53 4.30 -13.15
N ALA A 73 -13.36 3.66 -13.09
CA ALA A 73 -13.24 2.24 -12.77
C ALA A 73 -14.00 1.95 -11.47
N GLY A 74 -14.89 0.95 -11.53
CA GLY A 74 -15.79 0.60 -10.43
C GLY A 74 -16.97 1.55 -10.23
N GLY A 75 -17.29 2.42 -11.19
CA GLY A 75 -18.42 3.36 -11.09
C GLY A 75 -18.12 4.63 -10.28
N SER A 76 -16.84 4.93 -10.02
CA SER A 76 -16.45 6.05 -9.17
C SER A 76 -16.84 7.43 -9.76
N MET A 77 -17.41 8.29 -8.91
CA MET A 77 -17.89 9.64 -9.22
C MET A 77 -17.12 10.74 -8.47
N ILE A 78 -15.80 10.58 -8.32
CA ILE A 78 -14.95 11.53 -7.59
C ILE A 78 -14.55 12.68 -8.52
N LEU A 79 -15.05 13.88 -8.22
CA LEU A 79 -14.85 15.08 -9.02
C LEU A 79 -13.98 16.09 -8.26
N GLU A 80 -13.09 16.78 -8.98
CA GLU A 80 -12.42 17.97 -8.46
C GLU A 80 -13.01 19.21 -9.14
N ALA A 81 -13.48 20.15 -8.32
CA ALA A 81 -14.07 21.41 -8.78
C ALA A 81 -13.18 22.61 -8.44
N ASP A 82 -13.34 23.68 -9.21
CA ASP A 82 -12.67 24.93 -8.91
C ASP A 82 -13.18 25.56 -7.61
N LYS A 83 -12.28 26.03 -6.76
CA LYS A 83 -12.63 26.59 -5.45
C LYS A 83 -13.48 27.86 -5.54
N GLN A 84 -13.29 28.67 -6.59
CA GLN A 84 -13.97 29.96 -6.74
C GLN A 84 -15.28 29.81 -7.53
N THR A 85 -15.23 29.10 -8.66
CA THR A 85 -16.39 29.01 -9.56
C THR A 85 -17.30 27.81 -9.27
N GLY A 86 -16.80 26.80 -8.55
CA GLY A 86 -17.51 25.53 -8.34
C GLY A 86 -17.61 24.67 -9.61
N ALA A 87 -17.04 25.12 -10.73
CA ALA A 87 -17.05 24.36 -11.98
C ALA A 87 -16.19 23.11 -11.86
N VAL A 88 -16.69 21.97 -12.33
CA VAL A 88 -15.94 20.72 -12.34
C VAL A 88 -14.76 20.84 -13.30
N ARG A 89 -13.54 20.60 -12.79
CA ARG A 89 -12.29 20.71 -13.56
C ARG A 89 -11.86 19.37 -14.13
N LYS A 90 -11.99 18.31 -13.35
CA LYS A 90 -11.56 16.96 -13.72
C LYS A 90 -12.29 15.90 -12.89
N HIS A 91 -12.28 14.68 -13.40
CA HIS A 91 -12.86 13.49 -12.81
C HIS A 91 -11.74 12.46 -12.61
N TYR A 92 -11.65 11.88 -11.40
CA TYR A 92 -10.76 10.75 -11.16
C TYR A 92 -11.42 9.45 -11.61
N ILE A 93 -10.80 8.80 -12.60
CA ILE A 93 -11.38 7.66 -13.32
C ILE A 93 -10.81 6.31 -12.87
N GLY A 94 -9.87 6.30 -11.93
CA GLY A 94 -9.26 5.07 -11.42
C GLY A 94 -7.94 5.35 -10.72
N MET A 95 -7.31 4.28 -10.22
CA MET A 95 -5.95 4.33 -9.70
C MET A 95 -5.06 3.40 -10.51
N VAL A 96 -3.78 3.74 -10.67
CA VAL A 96 -2.78 2.80 -11.17
C VAL A 96 -1.74 2.56 -10.10
N THR A 97 -1.52 1.29 -9.80
CA THR A 97 -0.53 0.80 -8.84
C THR A 97 0.68 0.25 -9.57
N MET A 98 1.79 0.05 -8.84
CA MET A 98 2.92 -0.70 -9.38
C MET A 98 2.53 -2.09 -9.89
N LEU A 99 1.57 -2.77 -9.26
CA LEU A 99 1.16 -4.11 -9.70
C LEU A 99 0.47 -4.08 -11.07
N ASP A 100 -0.34 -3.05 -11.38
CA ASP A 100 -0.95 -2.89 -12.71
C ASP A 100 0.12 -2.73 -13.80
N ILE A 101 1.13 -1.89 -13.52
CA ILE A 101 2.26 -1.62 -14.41
C ILE A 101 3.02 -2.91 -14.68
N LEU A 102 3.35 -3.66 -13.63
CA LEU A 102 4.05 -4.93 -13.74
C LEU A 102 3.22 -5.98 -14.47
N ALA A 103 1.92 -6.05 -14.18
CA ALA A 103 0.98 -6.94 -14.84
C ALA A 103 0.86 -6.63 -16.34
N HIS A 104 0.93 -5.35 -16.73
CA HIS A 104 0.94 -4.92 -18.14
C HIS A 104 2.27 -5.26 -18.82
N ILE A 105 3.40 -5.03 -18.16
CA ILE A 105 4.73 -5.36 -18.71
C ILE A 105 4.85 -6.87 -18.93
N ALA A 106 4.47 -7.68 -17.94
CA ALA A 106 4.48 -9.13 -18.03
C ALA A 106 3.32 -9.72 -18.85
N GLY A 107 2.24 -8.95 -19.07
CA GLY A 107 1.05 -9.34 -19.80
C GLY A 107 1.20 -9.08 -21.30
N ASN A 108 0.95 -10.12 -22.09
CA ASN A 108 0.98 -10.16 -23.56
C ASN A 108 2.37 -10.45 -24.13
N GLY A 109 2.50 -11.64 -24.73
CA GLY A 109 3.63 -12.08 -25.54
C GLY A 109 4.17 -13.47 -25.19
N CYS A 110 3.37 -14.51 -25.42
CA CYS A 110 3.89 -15.81 -25.82
C CYS A 110 4.41 -15.67 -27.26
N GLY A 111 5.70 -15.38 -27.42
CA GLY A 111 6.28 -15.16 -28.74
C GLY A 111 7.71 -14.66 -28.60
N ASP A 112 8.63 -15.45 -29.12
CA ASP A 112 10.09 -15.33 -29.07
C ASP A 112 10.61 -14.22 -30.03
N ASP A 113 9.88 -13.10 -30.16
CA ASP A 113 10.17 -12.08 -31.18
C ASP A 113 10.52 -10.70 -30.57
N ASP A 114 11.79 -10.35 -30.74
CA ASP A 114 12.47 -9.05 -30.71
C ASP A 114 12.14 -8.09 -29.51
N ASP A 115 12.98 -8.24 -28.47
CA ASP A 115 12.71 -7.95 -27.06
C ASP A 115 12.64 -6.45 -26.66
N ASP A 116 13.18 -5.51 -27.44
CA ASP A 116 13.32 -4.10 -27.01
C ASP A 116 12.28 -3.16 -27.65
N ALA A 117 11.91 -3.42 -28.91
CA ALA A 117 10.87 -2.69 -29.62
C ALA A 117 9.48 -2.93 -29.00
N HIS A 118 9.25 -4.15 -28.51
CA HIS A 118 8.00 -4.53 -27.86
C HIS A 118 7.82 -3.84 -26.49
N LEU A 119 8.88 -3.76 -25.67
CA LEU A 119 8.83 -3.03 -24.40
C LEU A 119 8.63 -1.53 -24.66
N THR A 120 9.34 -0.96 -25.63
CA THR A 120 9.18 0.44 -26.02
C THR A 120 7.73 0.74 -26.42
N LYS A 121 7.10 -0.15 -27.18
CA LYS A 121 5.67 -0.02 -27.52
C LYS A 121 4.76 -0.10 -26.29
N LYS A 122 5.02 -1.02 -25.35
CA LYS A 122 4.29 -1.13 -24.08
C LYS A 122 4.44 0.13 -23.23
N MET A 123 5.58 0.81 -23.27
CA MET A 123 5.82 2.05 -22.53
C MET A 123 5.01 3.25 -23.05
N MET A 124 4.60 3.23 -24.32
CA MET A 124 3.90 4.33 -24.98
C MET A 124 2.37 4.25 -24.85
N VAL A 125 1.83 3.18 -24.27
CA VAL A 125 0.37 3.05 -24.13
C VAL A 125 -0.17 4.08 -23.13
N PRO A 126 -1.38 4.62 -23.35
CA PRO A 126 -1.99 5.54 -22.42
C PRO A 126 -2.36 4.82 -21.11
N ILE A 127 -2.17 5.50 -19.98
CA ILE A 127 -2.39 4.92 -18.66
C ILE A 127 -3.85 4.50 -18.44
N SER A 128 -4.80 5.13 -19.13
CA SER A 128 -6.22 4.76 -19.10
C SER A 128 -6.48 3.32 -19.54
N SER A 129 -5.63 2.71 -20.39
CA SER A 129 -5.78 1.31 -20.82
C SER A 129 -5.22 0.30 -19.81
N ILE A 130 -4.55 0.77 -18.76
CA ILE A 130 -3.90 -0.07 -17.73
C ILE A 130 -4.71 -0.08 -16.42
N ILE A 131 -5.65 0.86 -16.25
CA ILE A 131 -6.55 0.88 -15.10
C ILE A 131 -7.35 -0.42 -15.03
N GLY A 132 -7.41 -1.03 -13.86
CA GLY A 132 -8.21 -2.23 -13.60
C GLY A 132 -7.52 -3.56 -13.86
N HIS A 133 -6.21 -3.56 -14.15
CA HIS A 133 -5.43 -4.80 -14.25
C HIS A 133 -5.27 -5.53 -12.90
N CYS A 134 -5.51 -4.85 -11.79
CA CYS A 134 -5.62 -5.43 -10.45
C CYS A 134 -6.92 -5.00 -9.75
N LEU A 135 -7.35 -5.75 -8.74
CA LEU A 135 -8.59 -5.45 -8.02
C LEU A 135 -8.55 -4.09 -7.31
N GLU A 136 -7.38 -3.67 -6.82
CA GLU A 136 -7.22 -2.38 -6.16
C GLU A 136 -7.41 -1.20 -7.13
N SER A 137 -7.02 -1.34 -8.40
CA SER A 137 -7.18 -0.28 -9.40
C SER A 137 -8.61 -0.15 -9.93
N LEU A 138 -9.47 -1.15 -9.68
CA LEU A 138 -10.87 -1.14 -10.06
C LEU A 138 -11.77 -0.32 -9.13
N SER A 139 -11.28 0.17 -8.00
CA SER A 139 -12.11 0.90 -7.04
C SER A 139 -11.36 2.08 -6.45
N LEU A 140 -11.82 3.29 -6.78
CA LEU A 140 -11.43 4.49 -6.05
C LEU A 140 -12.36 4.69 -4.87
N TRP A 141 -11.79 4.63 -3.68
CA TRP A 141 -12.49 4.88 -2.43
C TRP A 141 -12.28 6.29 -1.94
N THR A 142 -13.27 6.81 -1.24
CA THR A 142 -13.26 8.11 -0.58
C THR A 142 -13.66 7.98 0.87
N LEU A 143 -13.13 8.87 1.70
CA LEU A 143 -13.49 8.97 3.10
C LEU A 143 -13.80 10.42 3.45
N SER A 144 -14.87 10.62 4.21
CA SER A 144 -15.17 11.93 4.77
C SER A 144 -14.06 12.31 5.75
N PRO A 145 -13.62 13.59 5.78
CA PRO A 145 -12.65 14.06 6.79
C PRO A 145 -13.15 13.89 8.23
N ASN A 146 -14.48 13.80 8.40
CA ASN A 146 -15.14 13.64 9.70
C ASN A 146 -15.37 12.17 10.08
N THR A 147 -15.04 11.21 9.22
CA THR A 147 -15.11 9.78 9.55
C THR A 147 -14.21 9.50 10.75
N SER A 148 -14.71 8.70 11.71
CA SER A 148 -13.92 8.33 12.89
C SER A 148 -12.76 7.41 12.50
N ILE A 149 -11.69 7.40 13.31
CA ILE A 149 -10.56 6.49 13.06
C ILE A 149 -10.96 5.01 13.17
N VAL A 150 -11.92 4.68 14.04
CA VAL A 150 -12.42 3.31 14.18
C VAL A 150 -13.15 2.86 12.91
N ASP A 151 -13.98 3.71 12.32
CA ASP A 151 -14.65 3.39 11.05
C ASP A 151 -13.64 3.31 9.90
N CYS A 152 -12.60 4.15 9.92
CA CYS A 152 -11.50 4.07 8.96
C CYS A 152 -10.74 2.73 9.05
N MET A 153 -10.53 2.21 10.26
CA MET A 153 -9.92 0.89 10.47
C MET A 153 -10.77 -0.23 9.84
N GLU A 154 -12.09 -0.20 10.07
CA GLU A 154 -13.02 -1.19 9.52
C GLU A 154 -13.07 -1.19 7.98
N ILE A 155 -12.85 -0.03 7.36
CA ILE A 155 -12.79 0.08 5.89
C ILE A 155 -11.48 -0.52 5.37
N PHE A 156 -10.34 -0.19 5.98
CA PHE A 156 -9.06 -0.75 5.55
C PHE A 156 -8.88 -2.24 5.86
N SER A 157 -9.54 -2.77 6.90
CA SER A 157 -9.52 -4.20 7.23
C SER A 157 -10.17 -5.08 6.13
N LYS A 158 -11.08 -4.49 5.33
CA LYS A 158 -11.80 -5.16 4.22
C LYS A 158 -11.02 -5.23 2.91
N GLY A 159 -9.72 -4.92 2.92
CA GLY A 159 -8.86 -5.02 1.74
C GLY A 159 -8.79 -3.75 0.89
N ILE A 160 -9.30 -2.62 1.42
CA ILE A 160 -9.06 -1.30 0.84
C ILE A 160 -7.71 -0.82 1.36
N HIS A 161 -6.77 -0.52 0.47
CA HIS A 161 -5.43 -0.09 0.90
C HIS A 161 -5.27 1.43 0.92
N ARG A 162 -6.12 2.14 0.16
CA ARG A 162 -6.00 3.57 -0.12
C ARG A 162 -7.38 4.20 -0.31
N ALA A 163 -7.54 5.43 0.17
CA ALA A 163 -8.74 6.23 -0.01
C ALA A 163 -8.40 7.71 -0.21
N MET A 164 -9.21 8.41 -1.00
CA MET A 164 -9.11 9.84 -1.22
C MET A 164 -9.93 10.61 -0.18
N VAL A 165 -9.33 11.63 0.43
CA VAL A 165 -9.97 12.47 1.45
C VAL A 165 -10.08 13.90 0.92
N PRO A 166 -11.27 14.52 0.86
CA PRO A 166 -11.43 15.89 0.40
C PRO A 166 -10.94 16.89 1.47
N VAL A 167 -10.11 17.87 1.12
CA VAL A 167 -9.52 18.81 2.11
C VAL A 167 -10.29 20.11 2.24
N ASN A 168 -11.03 20.50 1.22
CA ASN A 168 -11.68 21.81 1.13
C ASN A 168 -13.03 21.71 0.39
N GLY A 169 -13.83 20.69 0.70
CA GLY A 169 -15.19 20.61 0.20
C GLY A 169 -16.08 21.62 0.91
N ARG A 170 -16.94 22.33 0.18
CA ARG A 170 -18.10 23.04 0.75
C ARG A 170 -19.12 21.99 1.20
N SER A 171 -18.85 21.28 2.28
CA SER A 171 -19.78 20.30 2.83
C SER A 171 -19.77 20.39 4.35
N GLU A 172 -20.24 21.52 4.87
CA GLU A 172 -20.61 21.60 6.29
C GLU A 172 -21.87 20.79 6.62
N ASN A 173 -22.66 20.30 5.63
CA ASN A 173 -23.93 19.62 5.91
C ASN A 173 -24.36 18.60 4.84
N VAL A 174 -23.69 17.44 4.72
CA VAL A 174 -24.31 16.29 4.02
C VAL A 174 -24.14 15.03 4.87
N VAL A 175 -25.21 14.72 5.61
CA VAL A 175 -25.44 13.41 6.22
C VAL A 175 -26.24 12.61 5.19
N GLY A 176 -25.59 11.72 4.45
CA GLY A 176 -26.24 10.91 3.42
C GLY A 176 -25.24 10.09 2.61
N VAL A 177 -25.63 8.85 2.29
CA VAL A 177 -24.80 7.80 1.65
C VAL A 177 -24.66 7.99 0.12
N GLU A 178 -25.15 9.10 -0.46
CA GLU A 178 -24.93 9.43 -1.87
C GLU A 178 -24.26 10.80 -1.99
N LEU A 179 -22.93 10.82 -1.96
CA LEU A 179 -22.13 12.01 -2.14
C LEU A 179 -21.80 12.15 -3.64
N THR A 180 -22.30 13.22 -4.27
CA THR A 180 -21.57 13.80 -5.39
C THR A 180 -20.29 14.38 -4.80
N GLU A 181 -19.21 13.60 -4.82
CA GLU A 181 -17.95 13.94 -4.17
C GLU A 181 -17.20 14.96 -5.02
N SER A 182 -17.66 16.21 -4.96
CA SER A 182 -16.98 17.35 -5.54
C SER A 182 -16.23 18.08 -4.43
N ALA A 183 -14.91 18.16 -4.55
CA ALA A 183 -14.07 18.92 -3.64
C ALA A 183 -13.05 19.74 -4.42
N SER A 184 -12.52 20.80 -3.80
CA SER A 184 -11.51 21.62 -4.50
C SER A 184 -10.13 20.98 -4.54
N CYS A 185 -9.89 19.97 -3.71
CA CYS A 185 -8.70 19.13 -3.73
C CYS A 185 -8.85 17.92 -2.81
N TYR A 186 -8.06 16.89 -3.10
CA TYR A 186 -8.00 15.65 -2.33
C TYR A 186 -6.59 15.41 -1.73
N ARG A 187 -6.55 14.49 -0.77
CA ARG A 187 -5.34 13.88 -0.21
C ARG A 187 -5.49 12.37 -0.22
N MET A 188 -4.39 11.67 -0.41
CA MET A 188 -4.38 10.20 -0.34
C MET A 188 -4.17 9.78 1.11
N LEU A 189 -5.08 8.97 1.65
CA LEU A 189 -4.92 8.23 2.91
C LEU A 189 -4.61 6.77 2.59
N THR A 190 -3.65 6.16 3.29
CA THR A 190 -3.30 4.74 3.12
C THR A 190 -3.33 4.02 4.45
N GLN A 191 -3.45 2.69 4.40
CA GLN A 191 -3.34 1.82 5.58
C GLN A 191 -2.05 2.08 6.38
N MET A 192 -0.92 2.35 5.71
CA MET A 192 0.35 2.64 6.38
C MET A 192 0.29 3.94 7.19
N ASP A 193 -0.44 4.96 6.73
CA ASP A 193 -0.59 6.20 7.48
C ASP A 193 -1.43 6.00 8.74
N LEU A 194 -2.46 5.16 8.64
CA LEU A 194 -3.24 4.74 9.80
C LEU A 194 -2.37 3.95 10.77
N LEU A 195 -1.58 2.98 10.32
CA LEU A 195 -0.69 2.22 11.20
C LEU A 195 0.34 3.09 11.90
N ARG A 196 0.96 4.05 11.21
CA ARG A 196 1.85 5.05 11.84
C ARG A 196 1.13 5.84 12.93
N PHE A 197 -0.08 6.31 12.65
CA PHE A 197 -0.87 7.04 13.63
C PHE A 197 -1.23 6.17 14.85
N LEU A 198 -1.63 4.92 14.63
CA LEU A 198 -2.00 3.97 15.68
C LEU A 198 -0.79 3.55 16.54
N ASN A 199 0.40 3.43 15.94
CA ASN A 199 1.64 3.07 16.64
C ASN A 199 1.98 4.04 17.78
N ASP A 200 1.56 5.30 17.67
CA ASP A 200 1.80 6.33 18.69
C ASP A 200 0.72 6.38 19.79
N GLN A 201 -0.38 5.62 19.66
CA GLN A 201 -1.52 5.68 20.59
C GLN A 201 -1.33 4.80 21.81
N GLN A 202 -1.40 5.42 23.00
CA GLN A 202 -1.25 4.71 24.27
C GLN A 202 -2.41 3.75 24.56
N GLU A 203 -3.63 4.06 24.09
CA GLU A 203 -4.80 3.22 24.31
C GLU A 203 -4.65 1.83 23.67
N LEU A 204 -3.83 1.70 22.63
CA LEU A 204 -3.65 0.44 21.90
C LEU A 204 -2.56 -0.45 22.51
N LYS A 205 -1.82 0.02 23.53
CA LYS A 205 -0.73 -0.76 24.16
C LYS A 205 -1.18 -2.13 24.66
N ALA A 206 -2.38 -2.23 25.23
CA ALA A 206 -2.91 -3.52 25.69
C ALA A 206 -3.11 -4.50 24.53
N ILE A 207 -3.72 -4.05 23.43
CA ILE A 207 -3.90 -4.86 22.22
C ILE A 207 -2.54 -5.21 21.61
N MET A 208 -1.64 -4.23 21.48
CA MET A 208 -0.29 -4.41 20.92
C MET A 208 0.57 -5.39 21.72
N SER A 209 0.26 -5.64 23.00
CA SER A 209 0.99 -6.62 23.82
C SER A 209 0.64 -8.08 23.52
N HIS A 210 -0.46 -8.35 22.81
CA HIS A 210 -0.84 -9.70 22.43
C HIS A 210 0.18 -10.32 21.47
N LYS A 211 0.32 -11.63 21.54
CA LYS A 211 1.23 -12.39 20.68
C LYS A 211 0.64 -12.59 19.30
N VAL A 212 1.49 -12.64 18.29
CA VAL A 212 1.10 -12.96 16.91
C VAL A 212 0.47 -14.37 16.83
N SER A 213 0.92 -15.30 17.68
CA SER A 213 0.41 -16.66 17.82
C SER A 213 -0.97 -16.75 18.50
N ASP A 214 -1.52 -15.65 19.02
CA ASP A 214 -2.82 -15.67 19.67
C ASP A 214 -3.93 -16.01 18.66
N LYS A 215 -4.56 -17.16 18.90
CA LYS A 215 -5.63 -17.69 18.05
C LYS A 215 -6.86 -16.78 17.99
N GLN A 216 -7.07 -15.93 18.99
CA GLN A 216 -8.17 -14.98 18.99
C GLN A 216 -7.97 -13.88 17.94
N LEU A 217 -6.70 -13.56 17.63
CA LEU A 217 -6.36 -12.50 16.69
C LEU A 217 -6.31 -12.98 15.24
N GLN A 218 -6.06 -14.29 15.01
CA GLN A 218 -5.90 -14.86 13.67
C GLN A 218 -4.91 -14.07 12.79
N ALA A 219 -3.85 -13.53 13.41
CA ALA A 219 -2.90 -12.64 12.76
C ALA A 219 -2.00 -13.37 11.74
N ILE A 220 -1.83 -14.68 11.89
CA ILE A 220 -1.01 -15.52 11.01
C ILE A 220 -1.88 -16.12 9.92
N THR A 221 -1.57 -15.77 8.67
CA THR A 221 -2.05 -16.52 7.51
C THR A 221 -1.11 -17.70 7.27
N ASP A 222 -1.58 -18.92 7.52
CA ASP A 222 -0.83 -20.17 7.37
C ASP A 222 -0.44 -20.50 5.93
N THR A 223 -1.28 -20.10 4.97
CA THR A 223 -1.02 -20.36 3.55
C THR A 223 -0.12 -19.28 2.99
N VAL A 224 1.13 -19.62 2.72
CA VAL A 224 2.10 -18.71 2.10
C VAL A 224 2.66 -19.31 0.83
N PHE A 225 2.42 -18.61 -0.27
CA PHE A 225 3.01 -18.90 -1.57
C PHE A 225 4.26 -18.05 -1.76
N GLY A 226 5.34 -18.68 -2.17
CA GLY A 226 6.62 -18.05 -2.47
C GLY A 226 7.09 -18.33 -3.88
N VAL A 227 8.26 -17.79 -4.19
CA VAL A 227 9.02 -18.09 -5.41
C VAL A 227 10.39 -18.61 -5.02
N THR A 228 10.97 -19.47 -5.83
CA THR A 228 12.32 -19.97 -5.57
C THR A 228 13.37 -18.89 -5.84
N ASN A 229 14.52 -18.99 -5.19
CA ASN A 229 15.66 -18.09 -5.41
C ASN A 229 16.23 -18.09 -6.84
N LYS A 230 15.90 -19.10 -7.64
CA LYS A 230 16.27 -19.25 -9.05
C LYS A 230 15.23 -18.68 -10.02
N ALA A 231 14.10 -18.19 -9.52
CA ALA A 231 13.05 -17.60 -10.36
C ALA A 231 13.53 -16.31 -11.03
N LYS A 232 13.14 -16.09 -12.29
CA LYS A 232 13.37 -14.81 -12.98
C LYS A 232 12.34 -13.77 -12.56
N VAL A 233 12.74 -12.49 -12.56
CA VAL A 233 11.85 -11.37 -12.19
C VAL A 233 10.55 -11.37 -12.98
N ILE A 234 10.60 -11.62 -14.30
CA ILE A 234 9.41 -11.72 -15.16
C ILE A 234 8.41 -12.78 -14.66
N ASP A 235 8.89 -13.95 -14.22
CA ASP A 235 8.03 -15.04 -13.79
C ASP A 235 7.49 -14.80 -12.38
N VAL A 236 8.27 -14.15 -11.50
CA VAL A 236 7.80 -13.67 -10.21
C VAL A 236 6.64 -12.68 -10.38
N ILE A 237 6.74 -11.74 -11.33
CA ILE A 237 5.66 -10.80 -11.64
C ILE A 237 4.41 -11.52 -12.15
N LYS A 238 4.57 -12.49 -13.06
CA LYS A 238 3.45 -13.30 -13.57
C LYS A 238 2.76 -14.04 -12.41
N CYS A 239 3.53 -14.67 -11.53
CA CYS A 239 3.03 -15.33 -10.33
C CYS A 239 2.25 -14.38 -9.42
N MET A 240 2.82 -13.22 -9.12
CA MET A 240 2.19 -12.18 -8.32
C MET A 240 0.88 -11.70 -8.93
N ARG A 241 0.85 -11.49 -10.25
CA ARG A 241 -0.37 -11.10 -10.97
C ARG A 241 -1.44 -12.20 -10.85
N THR A 242 -1.09 -13.44 -11.18
CA THR A 242 -2.04 -14.57 -11.16
C THR A 242 -2.65 -14.79 -9.77
N ALA A 243 -1.84 -14.64 -8.71
CA ALA A 243 -2.30 -14.79 -7.33
C ALA A 243 -2.76 -13.49 -6.66
N SER A 244 -2.78 -12.36 -7.38
CA SER A 244 -3.10 -11.03 -6.83
C SER A 244 -2.28 -10.65 -5.58
N LEU A 245 -0.98 -10.94 -5.59
CA LEU A 245 -0.06 -10.69 -4.49
C LEU A 245 0.75 -9.41 -4.73
N ASN A 246 0.81 -8.54 -3.72
CA ASN A 246 1.65 -7.33 -3.75
C ASN A 246 3.12 -7.60 -3.39
N ALA A 247 3.40 -8.73 -2.73
CA ALA A 247 4.75 -9.20 -2.42
C ALA A 247 4.75 -10.71 -2.18
N VAL A 248 5.89 -11.36 -2.43
CA VAL A 248 6.14 -12.79 -2.24
C VAL A 248 7.46 -13.01 -1.51
N PRO A 249 7.54 -14.02 -0.63
CA PRO A 249 8.81 -14.45 -0.06
C PRO A 249 9.61 -15.21 -1.12
N ILE A 250 10.92 -15.01 -1.11
CA ILE A 250 11.86 -15.78 -1.92
C ILE A 250 12.40 -16.88 -1.02
N VAL A 251 12.20 -18.14 -1.42
CA VAL A 251 12.60 -19.31 -0.64
C VAL A 251 13.75 -20.06 -1.32
N GLU A 252 14.60 -20.69 -0.51
CA GLU A 252 15.70 -21.51 -1.02
C GLU A 252 15.17 -22.71 -1.81
N SER A 253 15.63 -22.89 -3.05
CA SER A 253 15.25 -24.02 -3.91
C SER A 253 15.60 -25.36 -3.29
N SER A 254 14.72 -26.36 -3.37
CA SER A 254 15.05 -27.72 -2.94
C SER A 254 15.89 -28.41 -4.02
N ASN A 255 16.94 -29.14 -3.62
CA ASN A 255 17.74 -29.96 -4.55
C ASN A 255 17.14 -31.36 -4.74
N GLU A 256 16.14 -31.74 -3.94
CA GLU A 256 15.58 -33.10 -3.91
C GLU A 256 14.47 -33.30 -4.95
N ILE A 257 13.88 -32.21 -5.45
CA ILE A 257 12.77 -32.23 -6.41
C ILE A 257 13.10 -31.25 -7.52
N THR A 258 12.84 -31.63 -8.77
CA THR A 258 12.90 -30.70 -9.90
C THR A 258 11.77 -29.67 -9.74
N GLU A 259 12.12 -28.48 -9.25
CA GLU A 259 11.15 -27.39 -9.07
C GLU A 259 10.96 -26.61 -10.38
N ASP A 260 9.71 -26.32 -10.73
CA ASP A 260 9.41 -25.35 -11.78
C ASP A 260 9.59 -23.93 -11.23
N HIS A 261 10.71 -23.30 -11.57
CA HIS A 261 11.07 -21.94 -11.13
C HIS A 261 10.18 -20.83 -11.72
N THR A 262 9.24 -21.17 -12.61
CA THR A 262 8.31 -20.22 -13.23
C THR A 262 6.98 -20.08 -12.46
N GLN A 263 6.75 -20.92 -11.45
CA GLN A 263 5.49 -21.01 -10.72
C GLN A 263 5.64 -20.66 -9.24
N LEU A 264 4.49 -20.41 -8.59
CA LEU A 264 4.43 -20.30 -7.14
C LEU A 264 4.70 -21.66 -6.50
N VAL A 265 5.48 -21.64 -5.43
CA VAL A 265 5.77 -22.81 -4.59
C VAL A 265 5.16 -22.62 -3.20
N ASN A 266 4.88 -23.73 -2.51
CA ASN A 266 4.54 -23.65 -1.10
C ASN A 266 5.76 -23.14 -0.32
N GLY A 267 5.62 -22.00 0.33
CA GLY A 267 6.68 -21.39 1.12
C GLY A 267 6.82 -21.99 2.52
N LYS A 268 5.78 -22.68 3.04
CA LYS A 268 5.77 -23.17 4.42
C LYS A 268 6.90 -24.17 4.67
N LYS A 269 7.56 -24.04 5.83
CA LYS A 269 8.75 -24.80 6.27
C LYS A 269 9.98 -24.64 5.37
N ARG A 270 10.01 -23.64 4.49
CA ARG A 270 11.20 -23.35 3.69
C ARG A 270 11.95 -22.17 4.27
N LYS A 271 13.27 -22.20 4.09
CA LYS A 271 14.14 -21.08 4.45
C LYS A 271 13.86 -19.91 3.54
N ILE A 272 13.47 -18.78 4.14
CA ILE A 272 13.33 -17.52 3.44
C ILE A 272 14.71 -16.92 3.22
N VAL A 273 14.98 -16.46 2.00
CA VAL A 273 16.25 -15.85 1.60
C VAL A 273 16.09 -14.41 1.10
N GLY A 274 14.85 -13.97 0.88
CA GLY A 274 14.56 -12.60 0.48
C GLY A 274 13.07 -12.32 0.32
N THR A 275 12.75 -11.13 -0.15
CA THR A 275 11.37 -10.70 -0.46
C THR A 275 11.37 -9.87 -1.73
N PHE A 276 10.45 -10.20 -2.61
CA PHE A 276 10.16 -9.43 -3.82
C PHE A 276 8.77 -8.81 -3.70
N SER A 277 8.65 -7.53 -4.03
CA SER A 277 7.45 -6.72 -3.93
C SER A 277 7.21 -5.91 -5.19
N ALA A 278 5.96 -5.52 -5.43
CA ALA A 278 5.63 -4.68 -6.59
C ALA A 278 6.40 -3.34 -6.57
N THR A 279 6.82 -2.89 -5.39
CA THR A 279 7.55 -1.63 -5.20
C THR A 279 9.04 -1.72 -5.54
N ASP A 280 9.63 -2.92 -5.61
CA ASP A 280 11.07 -3.07 -5.92
C ASP A 280 11.41 -2.57 -7.33
N LEU A 281 10.48 -2.72 -8.28
CA LEU A 281 10.67 -2.26 -9.66
C LEU A 281 10.40 -0.78 -9.86
N ARG A 282 9.81 -0.10 -8.86
CA ARG A 282 9.51 1.33 -8.95
C ARG A 282 10.74 2.16 -9.28
N GLY A 283 11.91 1.81 -8.74
CA GLY A 283 13.12 2.59 -8.95
C GLY A 283 13.81 2.35 -10.29
N CYS A 284 13.46 1.28 -11.01
CA CYS A 284 14.21 0.87 -12.19
C CYS A 284 13.99 1.85 -13.35
N PRO A 285 15.05 2.40 -13.96
CA PRO A 285 14.92 3.18 -15.18
C PRO A 285 14.25 2.35 -16.27
N VAL A 286 13.28 2.94 -16.95
CA VAL A 286 12.52 2.28 -18.04
C VAL A 286 13.45 1.68 -19.09
N SER A 287 14.54 2.38 -19.45
CA SER A 287 15.53 1.93 -20.43
C SER A 287 16.34 0.70 -20.02
N LYS A 288 16.36 0.35 -18.73
CA LYS A 288 17.03 -0.84 -18.23
C LYS A 288 16.03 -1.95 -17.87
N MET A 289 14.73 -1.73 -18.04
CA MET A 289 13.75 -2.64 -17.49
C MET A 289 13.76 -4.03 -18.15
N GLN A 290 13.91 -4.12 -19.49
CA GLN A 290 13.96 -5.41 -20.19
C GLN A 290 15.06 -6.35 -19.68
N PRO A 291 16.35 -5.96 -19.65
CA PRO A 291 17.39 -6.85 -19.16
C PRO A 291 17.20 -7.22 -17.69
N LEU A 292 16.59 -6.34 -16.88
CA LEU A 292 16.32 -6.60 -15.46
C LEU A 292 15.21 -7.63 -15.23
N LEU A 293 14.21 -7.69 -16.11
CA LEU A 293 13.14 -8.68 -16.03
C LEU A 293 13.64 -10.11 -16.25
N ASN A 294 14.74 -10.26 -17.01
CA ASN A 294 15.34 -11.56 -17.34
C ASN A 294 16.37 -12.05 -16.31
N LEU A 295 16.74 -11.21 -15.32
CA LEU A 295 17.64 -11.62 -14.23
C LEU A 295 16.93 -12.56 -13.25
N GLU A 296 17.72 -13.39 -12.58
CA GLU A 296 17.28 -14.07 -11.38
C GLU A 296 16.91 -13.05 -10.30
N VAL A 297 15.85 -13.36 -9.56
CA VAL A 297 15.25 -12.43 -8.59
C VAL A 297 16.26 -11.96 -7.54
N LEU A 298 17.15 -12.83 -7.07
CA LEU A 298 18.18 -12.45 -6.10
C LEU A 298 19.24 -11.53 -6.68
N ASP A 299 19.63 -11.72 -7.93
CA ASP A 299 20.63 -10.87 -8.58
C ASP A 299 20.06 -9.50 -8.90
N PHE A 300 18.79 -9.45 -9.29
CA PHE A 300 18.03 -8.21 -9.39
C PHE A 300 18.01 -7.44 -8.05
N LEU A 301 17.65 -8.09 -6.94
CA LEU A 301 17.61 -7.44 -5.63
C LEU A 301 19.00 -6.98 -5.15
N LYS A 302 20.05 -7.78 -5.38
CA LYS A 302 21.44 -7.38 -5.10
C LYS A 302 21.81 -6.11 -5.86
N MET A 303 21.45 -6.04 -7.15
CA MET A 303 21.71 -4.86 -7.97
C MET A 303 21.01 -3.62 -7.39
N LEU A 304 19.74 -3.72 -7.00
CA LEU A 304 19.00 -2.61 -6.38
C LEU A 304 19.62 -2.12 -5.07
N SER A 305 20.17 -3.05 -4.28
CA SER A 305 20.88 -2.70 -3.05
C SER A 305 22.18 -1.95 -3.33
N ASN A 306 22.95 -2.40 -4.34
CA ASN A 306 24.21 -1.76 -4.73
C ASN A 306 24.02 -0.35 -5.30
N THR A 307 22.89 -0.09 -5.95
CA THR A 307 22.55 1.25 -6.47
C THR A 307 21.92 2.17 -5.43
N GLY A 308 21.80 1.72 -4.17
CA GLY A 308 21.16 2.50 -3.09
C GLY A 308 19.65 2.69 -3.27
N MET A 309 19.04 1.96 -4.20
CA MET A 309 17.59 2.01 -4.47
C MET A 309 16.80 1.16 -3.46
N ARG A 310 17.51 0.28 -2.75
CA ARG A 310 17.02 -0.51 -1.62
C ARG A 310 18.08 -0.48 -0.51
N SER A 311 17.64 -0.33 0.75
CA SER A 311 18.54 -0.30 1.92
C SER A 311 19.28 -1.62 2.12
N SER A 312 18.59 -2.74 1.97
CA SER A 312 19.16 -4.08 2.06
C SER A 312 18.32 -5.08 1.27
N TRP A 313 18.97 -5.95 0.49
CA TRP A 313 18.31 -7.10 -0.15
C TRP A 313 18.20 -8.32 0.77
N ARG A 314 18.98 -8.34 1.86
CA ARG A 314 19.05 -9.47 2.82
C ARG A 314 18.20 -9.27 4.07
N GLU A 315 17.85 -8.04 4.43
CA GLU A 315 16.95 -7.81 5.57
C GLU A 315 15.55 -8.27 5.19
N GLN A 316 15.22 -9.44 5.72
CA GLN A 316 13.88 -9.98 5.70
C GLN A 316 13.16 -9.35 6.87
N VAL A 317 12.05 -8.66 6.61
CA VAL A 317 11.20 -8.20 7.71
C VAL A 317 10.44 -9.41 8.21
N THR A 318 10.98 -10.03 9.27
CA THR A 318 10.46 -11.25 9.90
C THR A 318 10.04 -11.00 11.34
N CYS A 319 9.15 -11.85 11.83
CA CYS A 319 8.78 -11.96 13.24
C CYS A 319 8.62 -13.43 13.63
N HIS A 320 8.56 -13.69 14.93
CA HIS A 320 8.26 -15.01 15.45
C HIS A 320 6.80 -15.06 15.90
N PRO A 321 6.20 -16.27 16.01
CA PRO A 321 4.87 -16.43 16.60
C PRO A 321 4.75 -15.78 17.98
N GLU A 322 5.83 -15.81 18.76
CA GLU A 322 5.91 -15.22 20.11
C GLU A 322 6.28 -13.73 20.13
N SER A 323 6.45 -13.10 18.96
CA SER A 323 6.54 -11.64 18.88
C SER A 323 5.21 -11.00 19.26
N SER A 324 5.26 -9.81 19.85
CA SER A 324 4.07 -9.01 20.12
C SER A 324 3.56 -8.32 18.84
N LEU A 325 2.27 -7.99 18.79
CA LEU A 325 1.72 -7.17 17.71
C LEU A 325 2.41 -5.80 17.60
N GLY A 326 2.76 -5.20 18.73
CA GLY A 326 3.47 -3.92 18.78
C GLY A 326 4.81 -3.98 18.06
N GLU A 327 5.62 -5.02 18.30
CA GLU A 327 6.88 -5.25 17.60
C GLU A 327 6.68 -5.42 16.08
N VAL A 328 5.60 -6.11 15.68
CA VAL A 328 5.28 -6.29 14.25
C VAL A 328 4.87 -4.97 13.62
N VAL A 329 4.00 -4.19 14.27
CA VAL A 329 3.57 -2.87 13.78
C VAL A 329 4.75 -1.92 13.68
N GLU A 330 5.63 -1.91 14.69
CA GLU A 330 6.84 -1.10 14.68
C GLU A 330 7.74 -1.44 13.48
N LYS A 331 8.02 -2.73 13.24
CA LYS A 331 8.78 -3.21 12.07
C LYS A 331 8.15 -2.80 10.75
N VAL A 332 6.84 -3.01 10.61
CA VAL A 332 6.06 -2.62 9.42
C VAL A 332 6.23 -1.13 9.13
N VAL A 333 6.14 -0.31 10.17
CA VAL A 333 6.25 1.15 10.07
C VAL A 333 7.69 1.59 9.79
N SER A 334 8.68 1.04 10.50
CA SER A 334 10.09 1.42 10.38
C SER A 334 10.67 1.02 9.03
N ASP A 335 10.35 -0.20 8.57
CA ASP A 335 10.83 -0.74 7.29
C ASP A 335 9.91 -0.35 6.12
N ASN A 336 8.78 0.31 6.41
CA ASN A 336 7.77 0.74 5.44
C ASN A 336 7.33 -0.42 4.51
N VAL A 337 7.08 -1.59 5.10
CA VAL A 337 6.61 -2.80 4.41
C VAL A 337 5.13 -3.04 4.68
N HIS A 338 4.43 -3.71 3.77
CA HIS A 338 3.00 -4.01 3.93
C HIS A 338 2.71 -5.34 4.66
N ARG A 339 3.75 -6.11 4.98
CA ARG A 339 3.64 -7.44 5.59
C ARG A 339 4.94 -7.83 6.27
N VAL A 340 4.84 -8.75 7.22
CA VAL A 340 5.96 -9.40 7.89
C VAL A 340 5.85 -10.90 7.71
N TRP A 341 6.98 -11.57 7.46
CA TRP A 341 7.01 -13.03 7.37
C TRP A 341 7.14 -13.64 8.77
N VAL A 342 6.31 -14.62 9.08
CA VAL A 342 6.37 -15.32 10.37
C VAL A 342 7.29 -16.52 10.20
N VAL A 343 8.32 -16.61 11.01
CA VAL A 343 9.31 -17.70 10.96
C VAL A 343 9.43 -18.42 12.30
N ASP A 344 9.73 -19.71 12.25
CA ASP A 344 10.04 -20.50 13.44
C ASP A 344 11.42 -20.16 14.02
N GLU A 345 11.83 -20.87 15.07
CA GLU A 345 13.13 -20.70 15.73
C GLU A 345 14.32 -21.07 14.82
N GLN A 346 14.08 -21.89 13.79
CA GLN A 346 15.06 -22.30 12.80
C GLN A 346 15.12 -21.34 11.59
N GLY A 347 14.27 -20.32 11.56
CA GLY A 347 14.15 -19.36 10.46
C GLY A 347 13.40 -19.89 9.24
N LEU A 348 12.62 -20.97 9.41
CA LEU A 348 11.75 -21.50 8.37
C LEU A 348 10.40 -20.79 8.40
N LEU A 349 9.82 -20.58 7.23
CA LEU A 349 8.58 -19.83 7.08
C LEU A 349 7.38 -20.60 7.64
N GLU A 350 6.68 -20.03 8.61
CA GLU A 350 5.44 -20.58 9.18
C GLU A 350 4.20 -19.93 8.59
N GLY A 351 4.29 -18.65 8.24
CA GLY A 351 3.15 -17.87 7.79
C GLY A 351 3.50 -16.46 7.37
N SER A 352 2.48 -15.64 7.16
CA SER A 352 2.64 -14.19 6.97
C SER A 352 1.65 -13.43 7.85
N CYS A 353 2.10 -12.29 8.37
CA CYS A 353 1.27 -11.36 9.12
C CYS A 353 1.07 -10.09 8.29
N ILE A 354 -0.18 -9.76 8.01
CA ILE A 354 -0.56 -8.51 7.35
C ILE A 354 -1.27 -7.67 8.41
N PRO A 355 -0.75 -6.48 8.77
CA PRO A 355 -1.41 -5.58 9.71
C PRO A 355 -2.66 -5.00 9.05
N LYS A 356 -3.80 -5.70 9.19
CA LYS A 356 -5.10 -5.34 8.63
C LYS A 356 -5.98 -4.65 9.66
#